data_AF-A0A3A9EXU8-F1
#
_entry.id   AF-A0A3A9EXU8-F1
#
_cell.length_a   1.000
_cell.length_b   1.000
_cell.length_c   1.000
_cell.angle_alpha   90.00
_cell.angle_beta   90.00
_cell.angle_gamma   90.00
#
_symmetry.space_group_name_H-M   'P 1'
#
loop_
_entity.id
_entity.type
_entity.pdbx_description
1 polymer ?
#
loop_
_entity_poly.entity_id
_entity_poly.type
_entity_poly.pdbx_seq_one_letter_code
_entity_poly.pdbx_strand_id
1 'polypeptide(L)' 'MSHEGCPYDNTPMERFYNPLKNELVYRNHLFTKSALDEGLNRYVFVCYNHIRPPSYYGEQ' A
#
# COMPACT_ATOMS: atom_id res chain seq x y z
N MET A 1 10.25 -7.88 -10.13
CA MET A 1 9.80 -9.11 -9.46
C MET A 1 10.97 -9.60 -8.62
N SER A 2 10.76 -9.79 -7.32
CA SER A 2 11.81 -10.19 -6.37
C SER A 2 12.42 -11.54 -6.74
N HIS A 3 13.73 -11.71 -6.50
CA HIS A 3 14.44 -12.96 -6.74
C HIS A 3 13.86 -14.08 -5.86
N GLU A 4 13.65 -15.26 -6.45
CA GLU A 4 13.17 -16.44 -5.73
C GLU A 4 14.13 -16.75 -4.55
N GLY A 5 13.57 -16.96 -3.35
CA GLY A 5 14.33 -17.25 -2.14
C GLY A 5 14.75 -16.04 -1.29
N CYS A 6 14.45 -14.79 -1.69
CA CYS A 6 14.70 -13.59 -0.89
C CYS A 6 13.39 -12.97 -0.34
N PRO A 7 12.85 -13.45 0.80
CA PRO A 7 11.59 -12.95 1.37
C PRO A 7 11.65 -11.46 1.76
N TYR A 8 12.86 -10.93 2.00
CA TYR A 8 13.08 -9.53 2.37
C TYR A 8 12.86 -8.54 1.21
N ASP A 9 13.02 -8.99 -0.03
CA ASP A 9 12.93 -8.12 -1.21
C ASP A 9 11.46 -7.70 -1.50
N ASN A 10 10.51 -8.56 -1.12
CA ASN A 10 9.08 -8.28 -1.24
C ASN A 10 8.48 -7.65 0.04
N THR A 11 9.25 -7.53 1.13
CA THR A 11 8.79 -6.96 2.41
C THR A 11 8.11 -5.58 2.29
N PRO A 12 8.60 -4.60 1.49
CA PRO A 12 7.90 -3.32 1.34
C PRO A 12 6.54 -3.49 0.64
N MET A 13 6.44 -4.40 -0.32
CA MET A 13 5.19 -4.69 -1.02
C MET A 13 4.20 -5.41 -0.12
N GLU A 14 4.62 -6.42 0.64
CA GLU A 14 3.74 -7.12 1.59
C GLU A 14 3.21 -6.20 2.69
N ARG A 15 4.09 -5.32 3.21
CA ARG A 15 3.72 -4.32 4.22
C ARG A 15 2.69 -3.33 3.69
N PHE A 16 2.69 -3.04 2.39
CA PHE A 16 1.70 -2.19 1.73
C PHE A 16 0.39 -2.94 1.45
N TYR A 17 0.47 -4.15 0.89
CA TYR A 17 -0.71 -4.88 0.42
C TYR A 17 -1.58 -5.44 1.55
N ASN A 18 -1.02 -5.79 2.70
CA ASN A 18 -1.80 -6.30 3.83
C ASN A 18 -2.86 -5.30 4.34
N PRO A 19 -2.50 -4.06 4.71
CA PRO A 19 -3.49 -3.06 5.13
C PRO A 19 -4.38 -2.63 3.96
N LEU A 20 -3.85 -2.52 2.73
CA LEU A 20 -4.65 -2.19 1.56
C LEU A 20 -5.82 -3.19 1.37
N LYS A 21 -5.54 -4.50 1.47
CA LYS A 21 -6.58 -5.52 1.34
C LYS A 21 -7.57 -5.45 2.50
N ASN A 22 -7.08 -5.32 3.74
CA ASN A 22 -7.93 -5.37 4.93
C ASN A 22 -8.80 -4.12 5.14
N GLU A 23 -8.30 -2.95 4.75
CA GLU A 23 -8.97 -1.67 4.97
C GLU A 23 -9.74 -1.19 3.75
N LEU A 24 -9.24 -1.43 2.53
CA LEU A 24 -9.90 -1.00 1.29
C LEU A 24 -10.73 -2.13 0.66
N VAL A 25 -10.14 -3.30 0.41
CA VAL A 25 -10.78 -4.34 -0.42
C VAL A 25 -11.82 -5.16 0.34
N TYR A 26 -11.50 -5.62 1.56
CA TYR A 26 -12.43 -6.46 2.32
C TYR A 26 -13.56 -5.68 3.00
N ARG A 27 -13.38 -4.36 3.20
CA ARG A 27 -14.41 -3.49 3.80
C ARG A 27 -15.28 -2.76 2.80
N ASN A 28 -14.87 -2.63 1.54
CA ASN A 28 -15.64 -1.95 0.51
C ASN A 28 -16.05 -2.91 -0.59
N HIS A 29 -17.32 -2.85 -0.99
CA HIS A 29 -17.80 -3.59 -2.14
C HIS A 29 -17.51 -2.81 -3.42
N LEU A 30 -16.32 -3.03 -3.98
CA LEU A 30 -15.87 -2.40 -5.22
C LEU A 30 -16.28 -3.26 -6.41
N PHE A 31 -17.38 -2.89 -7.07
CA PHE A 31 -17.97 -3.67 -8.17
C PHE A 31 -17.45 -3.26 -9.56
N THR A 32 -16.73 -2.15 -9.66
CA THR A 32 -16.23 -1.61 -10.93
C THR A 32 -14.75 -1.26 -10.83
N LYS A 33 -14.05 -1.38 -11.97
CA LYS A 33 -12.64 -1.01 -12.06
C LYS A 33 -12.40 0.47 -11.71
N SER A 34 -13.29 1.38 -12.12
CA SER A 34 -13.18 2.80 -11.75
C SER A 34 -13.34 3.04 -10.25
N ALA A 35 -14.27 2.36 -9.57
CA ALA A 35 -14.43 2.51 -8.13
C ALA A 35 -13.19 1.99 -7.37
N LEU A 36 -12.60 0.89 -7.86
CA LEU A 36 -11.34 0.38 -7.32
C LEU A 36 -10.18 1.37 -7.53
N ASP A 37 -10.05 1.95 -8.72
CA ASP A 37 -9.01 2.92 -9.05
C ASP A 37 -9.13 4.19 -8.20
N GLU A 38 -10.33 4.76 -8.07
CA GLU A 38 -10.60 5.92 -7.24
C GLU A 38 -10.33 5.65 -5.76
N GLY A 39 -10.79 4.50 -5.25
CA GLY A 39 -10.55 4.07 -3.87
C GLY A 39 -9.06 3.85 -3.58
N LEU A 40 -8.33 3.25 -4.52
CA LEU A 40 -6.88 3.05 -4.43
C LEU A 40 -6.14 4.39 -4.39
N ASN A 41 -6.48 5.30 -5.30
CA ASN A 41 -5.85 6.62 -5.41
C ASN A 41 -6.04 7.41 -4.11
N ARG A 42 -7.27 7.42 -3.59
CA ARG A 42 -7.61 8.04 -2.31
C ARG A 42 -6.85 7.40 -1.14
N TYR A 43 -6.77 6.07 -1.09
CA TYR A 43 -6.06 5.35 -0.04
C TYR A 43 -4.56 5.64 -0.04
N VAL A 44 -3.92 5.67 -1.21
CA VAL A 44 -2.49 6.01 -1.33
C VAL A 44 -2.23 7.46 -0.93
N PHE A 45 -3.07 8.39 -1.41
CA PHE A 45 -2.92 9.81 -1.15
C PHE A 45 -3.17 10.17 0.31
N VAL A 46 -4.24 9.63 0.92
CA VAL A 46 -4.69 9.99 2.27
C VAL A 46 -4.06 9.12 3.35
N CYS A 47 -3.93 7.81 3.13
CA CYS A 47 -3.49 6.89 4.18
C CYS A 47 -2.00 6.57 4.06
N TYR A 48 -1.54 6.09 2.89
CA TYR A 48 -0.18 5.56 2.79
C TYR A 48 0.91 6.65 2.90
N ASN A 49 0.74 7.78 2.22
CA ASN A 49 1.70 8.89 2.27
C ASN A 49 1.61 9.74 3.56
N HIS A 50 0.49 9.71 4.28
CA HIS A 50 0.29 10.53 5.48
C HIS A 50 0.65 9.77 6.77
N ILE A 51 0.53 8.44 6.79
CA ILE A 51 0.87 7.58 7.93
C ILE A 51 2.37 7.23 7.93
N ARG A 52 3.05 7.31 6.78
CA ARG A 52 4.51 7.35 6.74
C ARG A 52 4.98 8.80 6.86
N PRO A 53 5.47 9.27 8.02
CA PRO A 53 6.50 10.29 7.93
C PRO A 53 7.59 9.71 7.02
N PRO A 54 8.10 10.47 6.03
CA PRO A 54 9.31 10.04 5.33
C PRO A 54 10.29 9.71 6.45
N SER A 55 10.75 8.46 6.51
CA SER A 55 11.83 8.09 7.40
C SER A 55 12.93 9.09 7.09
N TYR A 56 13.12 10.02 8.02
CA TYR A 56 14.03 11.14 7.97
C TYR A 56 15.38 10.59 7.53
N TYR A 57 15.67 10.76 6.25
CA TYR A 57 17.02 10.74 5.73
C TYR A 57 17.51 12.18 5.89
N GLY A 58 17.63 12.62 7.14
CA GLY A 58 18.32 13.84 7.47
C GLY A 58 19.68 13.46 8.02
N GLU A 59 20.67 13.55 7.14
CA GLU A 59 22.00 14.09 7.40
C GLU A 59 22.53 13.94 8.84
N GLN A 60 23.40 12.93 9.03
CA GLN A 60 24.70 13.02 9.71
C GLN A 60 25.52 11.76 9.47
#